data_AF-A0A7Y2FXW2-F1
#
_entry.id   AF-A0A7Y2FXW2-F1
#
_cell.length_a   1.000
_cell.length_b   1.000
_cell.length_c   1.000
_cell.angle_alpha   90.00
_cell.angle_beta   90.00
_cell.angle_gamma   90.00
#
_symmetry.space_group_name_H-M   'P 1'
#
loop_
_entity.id
_entity.type
_entity.pdbx_description
1 polymer ?
#
loop_
_entity_poly.entity_id
_entity_poly.type
_entity_poly.pdbx_seq_one_letter_code
_entity_poly.pdbx_strand_id
1 'polypeptide(L)'
;SRVLPIVKKDHRYEIRFASEFSFQPETLVPTIDQVFEEAGLSSNYIVEVEECETRQTVYSFEMNEAKESDIVPCQARVQPFACYVLVVSLFDPYIYSLAAEQPIGGSINGASNYLGFGLLAILALGAITFFWRKKSEGAIGNPNLVQIGKFQFDKLNTKLENGKDSVELSGKEAELLLLLHKDVNQTLKKEFILQKVWGDKGDYVGRTLDVFISKLRKKLESDQNLKIVNIRGVGYKLVVNVGDRLS
;
A
#
# COMPACT_ATOMS: atom_id res chain seq x y z
N SER A 1 16.29 14.82 42.37
CA SER A 1 15.64 13.64 42.98
C SER A 1 16.57 12.44 42.88
N ARG A 2 16.51 11.46 43.80
CA ARG A 2 17.31 10.23 43.68
C ARG A 2 16.70 9.33 42.60
N VAL A 3 17.52 8.77 41.73
CA VAL A 3 17.10 7.82 40.70
C VAL A 3 16.87 6.45 41.35
N LEU A 4 15.70 5.85 41.11
CA LEU A 4 15.37 4.49 41.53
C LEU A 4 15.98 3.47 40.55
N PRO A 5 16.07 2.18 40.91
CA PRO A 5 16.61 1.15 40.01
C PRO A 5 15.93 1.18 38.64
N ILE A 6 16.75 1.26 37.59
CA ILE A 6 16.29 1.35 36.20
C ILE A 6 15.66 0.00 35.82
N VAL A 7 14.45 0.04 35.27
CA VAL A 7 13.73 -1.15 34.83
C VAL A 7 13.83 -1.26 33.31
N LYS A 8 14.45 -2.33 32.82
CA LYS A 8 14.48 -2.64 31.38
C LYS A 8 13.28 -3.49 31.00
N LYS A 9 12.54 -3.08 29.98
CA LYS A 9 11.49 -3.86 29.32
C LYS A 9 11.74 -3.84 27.81
N ASP A 10 12.20 -4.97 27.29
CA ASP A 10 12.59 -5.12 25.88
C ASP A 10 13.62 -4.07 25.44
N HIS A 11 13.20 -3.11 24.60
CA HIS A 11 14.01 -2.01 24.08
C HIS A 11 13.78 -0.67 24.81
N ARG A 12 12.97 -0.67 25.87
CA ARG A 12 12.66 0.52 26.67
C ARG A 12 13.28 0.45 28.06
N TYR A 13 13.84 1.57 28.50
CA TYR A 13 14.42 1.75 29.82
C TYR A 13 13.57 2.75 30.60
N GLU A 14 12.90 2.27 31.65
CA GLU A 14 12.07 3.09 32.54
C GLU A 14 12.93 3.58 33.72
N ILE A 15 13.16 4.89 33.77
CA ILE A 15 13.89 5.59 34.84
C ILE A 15 12.86 6.28 35.72
N ARG A 16 12.80 5.86 36.98
CA ARG A 16 11.87 6.41 37.99
C ARG A 16 12.62 7.22 39.02
N PHE A 17 11.94 8.21 39.59
CA PHE A 17 12.52 9.10 40.59
C PHE A 17 11.85 8.90 41.95
N ALA A 18 12.62 9.01 43.03
CA ALA A 18 12.14 8.78 44.39
C ALA A 18 11.19 9.89 44.90
N SER A 19 11.25 11.06 44.27
CA SER A 19 10.39 12.20 44.57
C SER A 19 9.91 12.85 43.28
N GLU A 20 8.72 13.45 43.36
CA GLU A 20 8.16 14.34 42.35
C GLU A 20 9.10 15.50 42.04
N PHE A 21 8.98 16.05 40.83
CA PHE A 21 9.80 17.15 40.35
C PHE A 21 9.10 17.92 39.23
N SER A 22 9.53 19.15 38.98
CA SER A 22 9.21 19.93 37.79
C SER A 22 10.42 19.97 36.87
N PHE A 23 10.22 20.13 35.56
CA PHE A 23 11.32 20.23 34.62
C PHE A 23 11.04 21.23 33.50
N GLN A 24 12.11 21.65 32.85
CA GLN A 24 12.06 22.50 31.66
C GLN A 24 12.72 21.76 30.50
N PRO A 25 12.07 21.69 29.32
CA PRO A 25 12.65 21.10 28.11
C PRO A 25 14.05 21.62 27.78
N GLU A 26 14.28 22.93 27.96
CA GLU A 26 15.54 23.62 27.66
C GLU A 26 16.75 23.14 28.47
N THR A 27 16.51 22.57 29.65
CA THR A 27 17.57 22.01 30.50
C THR A 27 17.57 20.48 30.45
N LEU A 28 16.40 19.86 30.33
CA LEU A 28 16.25 18.41 30.31
C LEU A 28 16.93 17.76 29.09
N VAL A 29 16.66 18.29 27.89
CA VAL A 29 17.17 17.74 26.63
C VAL A 29 18.71 17.70 26.59
N PRO A 30 19.44 18.82 26.80
CA PRO A 30 20.90 18.79 26.77
C PRO A 30 21.52 18.00 27.92
N THR A 31 20.86 17.95 29.09
CA THR A 31 21.34 17.14 30.23
C THR A 31 21.31 15.66 29.89
N ILE A 32 20.23 15.18 29.27
CA ILE A 32 20.13 13.78 28.87
C ILE A 32 21.15 13.46 27.78
N ASP A 33 21.32 14.36 26.82
CA ASP A 33 22.26 14.18 25.72
C ASP A 33 23.70 14.05 26.21
N GLN A 34 24.13 14.97 27.07
CA GLN A 34 25.45 14.92 27.71
C GLN A 34 25.67 13.61 28.47
N VAL A 35 24.67 13.14 29.23
CA VAL A 35 24.78 11.88 29.99
C VAL A 35 24.93 10.68 29.05
N PHE A 36 24.25 10.70 27.89
CA PHE A 36 24.32 9.62 26.90
C PHE A 36 25.68 9.59 26.20
N GLU A 37 26.23 10.76 25.88
CA GLU A 37 27.58 10.90 25.33
C GLU A 37 28.65 10.45 26.32
N GLU A 38 28.61 10.92 27.57
CA GLU A 38 29.57 10.54 28.62
C GLU A 38 29.55 9.04 28.93
N ALA A 39 28.37 8.43 28.85
CA ALA A 39 28.20 6.99 29.06
C ALA A 39 28.56 6.14 27.82
N GLY A 40 28.89 6.76 26.68
CA GLY A 40 29.19 6.06 25.43
C GLY A 40 28.00 5.26 24.88
N LEU A 41 26.78 5.76 25.09
CA LEU A 41 25.54 5.12 24.65
C LEU A 41 25.20 5.52 23.20
N SER A 42 24.23 4.81 22.60
CA SER A 42 23.78 5.10 21.23
C SER A 42 23.30 6.55 21.10
N SER A 43 23.71 7.19 20.01
CA SER A 43 23.36 8.53 19.56
C SER A 43 21.96 8.63 18.92
N ASN A 44 21.28 7.49 18.70
CA ASN A 44 19.93 7.45 18.15
C ASN A 44 18.95 6.93 19.21
N TYR A 45 18.19 7.83 19.82
CA TYR A 45 17.28 7.49 20.91
C TYR A 45 16.08 8.42 20.98
N ILE A 46 14.98 7.91 21.54
CA ILE A 46 13.79 8.69 21.89
C ILE A 46 13.64 8.70 23.40
N VAL A 47 13.32 9.87 23.96
CA VAL A 47 12.96 10.03 25.35
C VAL A 47 11.52 10.49 25.43
N GLU A 48 10.73 9.76 26.22
CA GLU A 48 9.37 10.12 26.57
C GLU A 48 9.30 10.37 28.07
N VAL A 49 8.67 11.48 28.45
CA VAL A 49 8.33 11.78 29.84
C VAL A 49 6.88 11.43 30.03
N GLU A 50 6.59 10.40 30.83
CA GLU A 50 5.25 9.95 31.17
C GLU A 50 4.87 10.42 32.58
N GLU A 51 3.60 10.76 32.79
CA GLU A 51 3.05 10.90 34.14
C GLU A 51 2.84 9.53 34.80
N CYS A 52 3.23 9.40 36.07
CA CYS A 52 3.29 8.11 36.78
C CYS A 52 1.95 7.35 36.85
N GLU A 53 0.83 8.06 37.04
CA GLU A 53 -0.48 7.44 37.23
C GLU A 53 -1.18 7.18 35.91
N THR A 54 -1.26 8.19 35.06
CA THR A 54 -2.02 8.14 33.80
C THR A 54 -1.26 7.44 32.68
N ARG A 55 0.07 7.28 32.80
CA ARG A 55 0.97 6.80 31.74
C ARG A 55 0.90 7.65 30.47
N GLN A 56 0.40 8.88 30.56
CA GLN A 56 0.32 9.77 29.41
C GLN A 56 1.66 10.47 29.20
N THR A 57 2.10 10.51 27.94
CA THR A 57 3.30 11.25 27.54
C THR A 57 3.05 12.75 27.65
N VAL A 58 3.74 13.41 28.58
CA VAL A 58 3.66 14.86 28.81
C VAL A 58 4.68 15.64 27.99
N TYR A 59 5.77 14.99 27.58
CA TYR A 59 6.82 15.56 26.74
C TYR A 59 7.61 14.45 26.05
N SER A 60 8.09 14.68 24.84
CA SER A 60 8.92 13.71 24.11
C SER A 60 9.88 14.42 23.16
N PHE A 61 11.06 13.84 22.96
CA PHE A 61 12.01 14.29 21.95
C PHE A 61 12.83 13.12 21.40
N GLU A 62 13.37 13.31 20.20
CA GLU A 62 14.17 12.33 19.46
C GLU A 62 15.54 12.94 19.16
N MET A 63 16.60 12.17 19.42
CA MET A 63 17.97 12.50 19.05
C MET A 63 18.44 11.55 17.97
N ASN A 64 19.06 12.12 16.93
CA ASN A 64 19.65 11.39 15.81
C ASN A 64 20.96 12.08 15.40
N GLU A 65 21.98 11.31 15.01
CA GLU A 65 23.28 11.84 14.54
C GLU A 65 23.17 12.79 13.33
N ALA A 66 22.08 12.68 12.55
CA ALA A 66 21.94 13.30 11.24
C ALA A 66 21.26 14.68 11.24
N LYS A 67 20.88 15.24 12.40
CA LYS A 67 20.20 16.55 12.49
C LYS A 67 20.94 17.47 13.45
N GLU A 68 21.20 18.70 13.04
CA GLU A 68 21.64 19.78 13.94
C GLU A 68 20.74 19.80 15.17
N SER A 69 21.36 19.66 16.35
CA SER A 69 20.75 19.46 17.67
C SER A 69 20.04 20.71 18.23
N ASP A 70 19.82 21.73 17.42
CA ASP A 70 19.43 23.07 17.89
C ASP A 70 17.93 23.25 18.11
N ILE A 71 17.09 22.28 17.77
CA ILE A 71 15.63 22.41 17.89
C ILE A 71 15.13 21.63 19.11
N VAL A 72 15.10 22.29 20.28
CA VAL A 72 14.39 21.81 21.48
C VAL A 72 12.89 22.12 21.33
N PRO A 73 12.01 21.12 21.19
CA PRO A 73 10.59 21.40 21.07
C PRO A 73 10.02 21.98 22.37
N CYS A 74 9.15 22.99 22.27
CA CYS A 74 8.46 23.59 23.42
C CYS A 74 9.39 24.15 24.52
N GLN A 75 10.53 24.74 24.14
CA GLN A 75 11.60 25.23 25.04
C GLN A 75 11.11 26.00 26.28
N ALA A 76 10.15 26.91 26.12
CA ALA A 76 9.64 27.77 27.20
C ALA A 76 8.55 27.14 28.10
N ARG A 77 8.20 25.87 27.91
CA ARG A 77 7.12 25.21 28.67
C ARG A 77 7.64 24.52 29.92
N VAL A 78 7.49 25.17 31.07
CA VAL A 78 7.73 24.53 32.38
C VAL A 78 6.64 23.50 32.66
N GLN A 79 7.03 22.26 32.96
CA GLN A 79 6.08 21.24 33.39
C GLN A 79 5.83 21.36 34.90
N PRO A 80 4.57 21.19 35.35
CA PRO A 80 4.22 21.34 36.76
C PRO A 80 4.93 20.29 37.62
N PHE A 81 5.00 20.57 38.92
CA PHE A 81 5.55 19.61 39.89
C PHE A 81 4.62 18.41 39.99
N ALA A 82 5.07 17.24 39.54
CA ALA A 82 4.30 16.00 39.55
C ALA A 82 5.23 14.78 39.54
N CYS A 83 4.64 13.58 39.57
CA CYS A 83 5.38 12.34 39.42
C CYS A 83 5.57 12.02 37.93
N TYR A 84 6.83 12.00 37.50
CA TYR A 84 7.21 11.65 36.13
C TYR A 84 8.12 10.42 36.07
N VAL A 85 8.00 9.68 34.97
CA VAL A 85 8.87 8.58 34.58
C VAL A 85 9.52 8.95 33.25
N LEU A 86 10.85 8.82 33.16
CA LEU A 86 11.54 8.93 31.88
C LEU A 86 11.60 7.54 31.25
N VAL A 87 11.07 7.42 30.05
CA VAL A 87 11.12 6.20 29.23
C VAL A 87 12.06 6.47 28.07
N VAL A 88 13.20 5.77 28.05
CA VAL A 88 14.16 5.88 26.96
C VAL A 88 14.07 4.65 26.06
N SER A 89 13.90 4.88 24.77
CA SER A 89 13.94 3.86 23.73
C SER A 89 15.19 4.04 22.88
N LEU A 90 16.07 3.04 22.86
CA LEU A 90 17.31 3.06 22.07
C LEU A 90 17.07 2.45 20.70
N PHE A 91 17.49 3.14 19.64
CA PHE A 91 17.49 2.61 18.26
C PHE A 91 18.88 2.12 17.93
N ASP A 92 19.23 0.94 18.44
CA ASP A 92 20.45 0.27 18.02
C ASP A 92 20.18 -0.52 16.73
N PRO A 93 20.73 -0.11 15.57
CA PRO A 93 20.55 -0.84 14.30
C PRO A 93 21.10 -2.28 14.37
N TYR A 94 21.92 -2.60 15.37
CA TYR A 94 22.48 -3.94 15.58
C TYR A 94 21.61 -4.86 16.44
N ILE A 95 20.71 -4.33 17.28
CA ILE A 95 19.90 -5.14 18.20
C ILE A 95 18.61 -5.66 17.56
N TYR A 96 18.08 -4.97 16.55
CA TYR A 96 16.88 -5.44 15.83
C TYR A 96 17.15 -6.71 14.99
N SER A 97 18.41 -6.97 14.62
CA SER A 97 18.80 -8.21 13.92
C SER A 97 19.03 -9.40 14.87
N LEU A 98 19.34 -9.14 16.15
CA LEU A 98 19.59 -10.17 17.17
C LEU A 98 18.35 -10.54 17.99
N ALA A 99 17.35 -9.66 18.10
CA ALA A 99 16.10 -9.91 18.81
C ALA A 99 15.09 -10.77 18.00
N ALA A 100 15.43 -11.16 16.78
CA ALA A 100 14.54 -11.93 15.90
C ALA A 100 14.45 -13.43 16.23
N GLU A 101 15.22 -13.93 17.21
CA GLU A 101 15.22 -15.36 17.53
C GLU A 101 15.27 -15.61 19.04
N GLN A 102 14.10 -15.84 19.68
CA GLN A 102 13.92 -16.90 20.69
C GLN A 102 12.42 -17.05 21.04
N PRO A 103 11.81 -18.24 20.84
CA PRO A 103 10.57 -18.64 21.49
C PRO A 103 10.87 -19.30 22.84
N ILE A 104 10.59 -18.63 23.97
CA ILE A 104 10.74 -19.24 25.30
C ILE A 104 9.38 -19.74 25.79
N GLY A 105 9.34 -21.03 26.11
CA GLY A 105 8.20 -21.71 26.70
C GLY A 105 7.82 -21.15 28.07
N GLY A 106 6.56 -20.78 28.20
CA GLY A 106 5.87 -20.54 29.47
C GLY A 106 4.58 -21.35 29.48
N SER A 107 4.48 -22.30 30.40
CA SER A 107 3.27 -23.09 30.64
C SER A 107 2.13 -22.18 31.12
N ILE A 108 1.05 -22.10 30.34
CA ILE A 108 -0.26 -21.63 30.80
C ILE A 108 -1.30 -22.70 30.52
N ASN A 109 -1.54 -23.52 31.54
CA ASN A 109 -2.77 -24.31 31.66
C ASN A 109 -3.96 -23.36 31.72
N GLY A 110 -4.54 -23.07 30.55
CA GLY A 110 -5.70 -22.17 30.44
C GLY A 110 -5.99 -21.67 29.04
N ALA A 111 -5.61 -22.38 27.97
CA ALA A 111 -5.92 -21.98 26.59
C ALA A 111 -5.75 -23.13 25.59
N SER A 112 -6.06 -24.38 25.96
CA SER A 112 -5.79 -25.55 25.09
C SER A 112 -6.67 -25.66 23.83
N ASN A 113 -7.47 -24.64 23.52
CA ASN A 113 -8.35 -24.62 22.36
C ASN A 113 -8.02 -23.51 21.35
N TYR A 114 -6.97 -22.70 21.51
CA TYR A 114 -6.66 -21.66 20.52
C TYR A 114 -5.54 -22.06 19.55
N LEU A 115 -4.59 -22.89 19.98
CA LEU A 115 -3.52 -23.40 19.12
C LEU A 115 -4.06 -24.40 18.07
N GLY A 116 -5.01 -25.26 18.45
CA GLY A 116 -5.66 -26.18 17.52
C GLY A 116 -6.56 -25.46 16.49
N PHE A 117 -7.28 -24.42 16.93
CA PHE A 117 -8.09 -23.59 16.04
C PHE A 117 -7.23 -22.68 15.16
N GLY A 118 -6.07 -22.21 15.66
CA GLY A 118 -5.08 -21.48 14.85
C GLY A 118 -4.51 -22.35 13.74
N LEU A 119 -4.13 -23.60 14.03
CA LEU A 119 -3.65 -24.55 13.03
C LEU A 119 -4.75 -24.92 12.02
N LEU A 120 -5.98 -25.15 12.48
CA LEU A 120 -7.12 -25.39 11.58
C LEU A 120 -7.48 -24.15 10.75
N ALA A 121 -7.37 -22.94 11.29
CA ALA A 121 -7.60 -21.70 10.56
C ALA A 121 -6.50 -21.45 9.51
N ILE A 122 -5.24 -21.76 9.81
CA ILE A 122 -4.13 -21.65 8.85
C ILE A 122 -4.27 -22.71 7.76
N LEU A 123 -4.65 -23.95 8.09
CA LEU A 123 -4.92 -24.99 7.11
C LEU A 123 -6.17 -24.69 6.28
N ALA A 124 -7.21 -24.11 6.88
CA ALA A 124 -8.40 -23.66 6.18
C ALA A 124 -8.09 -22.47 5.27
N LEU A 125 -7.32 -21.47 5.72
CA LEU A 125 -6.85 -20.36 4.90
C LEU A 125 -5.91 -20.85 3.78
N GLY A 126 -5.04 -21.82 4.06
CA GLY A 126 -4.20 -22.49 3.07
C GLY A 126 -5.04 -23.24 2.03
N ALA A 127 -6.07 -23.97 2.46
CA ALA A 127 -6.98 -24.68 1.56
C ALA A 127 -7.86 -23.71 0.77
N ILE A 128 -8.35 -22.62 1.39
CA ILE A 128 -9.13 -21.56 0.74
C ILE A 128 -8.25 -20.86 -0.30
N THR A 129 -7.05 -20.41 0.05
CA THR A 129 -6.12 -19.80 -0.90
C THR A 129 -5.68 -20.77 -1.99
N PHE A 130 -5.54 -22.06 -1.70
CA PHE A 130 -5.25 -23.10 -2.69
C PHE A 130 -6.44 -23.36 -3.63
N PHE A 131 -7.67 -23.43 -3.12
CA PHE A 131 -8.88 -23.55 -3.94
C PHE A 131 -9.14 -22.28 -4.76
N TRP A 132 -8.84 -21.10 -4.21
CA TRP A 132 -8.92 -19.83 -4.92
C TRP A 132 -7.80 -19.71 -5.96
N ARG A 133 -6.60 -20.24 -5.69
CA ARG A 133 -5.52 -20.39 -6.68
C ARG A 133 -5.91 -21.36 -7.79
N LYS A 134 -6.57 -22.48 -7.48
CA LYS A 134 -7.03 -23.45 -8.48
C LYS A 134 -8.18 -22.88 -9.34
N LYS A 135 -9.03 -22.03 -8.78
CA LYS A 135 -10.01 -21.23 -9.55
C LYS A 135 -9.33 -20.10 -10.36
N SER A 136 -8.11 -19.74 -10.00
CA SER A 136 -7.24 -18.75 -10.65
C SER A 136 -6.11 -19.38 -11.48
N GLU A 137 -6.23 -20.64 -11.91
CA GLU A 137 -5.37 -21.24 -12.95
C GLU A 137 -5.75 -20.75 -14.36
N GLY A 138 -6.04 -19.44 -14.46
CA GLY A 138 -6.13 -18.67 -15.71
C GLY A 138 -5.41 -17.32 -15.62
N ALA A 139 -4.60 -17.08 -14.56
CA ALA A 139 -3.96 -15.79 -14.34
C ALA A 139 -2.50 -15.91 -13.86
N ILE A 140 -1.69 -16.72 -14.55
CA ILE A 140 -0.33 -16.25 -14.85
C ILE A 140 -0.56 -15.22 -15.95
N GLY A 141 -0.40 -13.93 -15.63
CA GLY A 141 -0.66 -12.84 -16.57
C GLY A 141 0.24 -12.94 -17.79
N ASN A 142 -0.24 -13.67 -18.82
CA ASN A 142 0.34 -13.60 -20.14
C ASN A 142 0.20 -12.14 -20.58
N PRO A 143 1.29 -11.38 -20.84
CA PRO A 143 1.21 -9.96 -21.22
C PRO A 143 0.43 -9.74 -22.53
N ASN A 144 0.14 -10.83 -23.24
CA ASN A 144 -0.65 -10.85 -24.46
C ASN A 144 -2.16 -10.94 -24.22
N LEU A 145 -2.61 -11.29 -23.02
CA LEU A 145 -4.04 -11.33 -22.67
C LEU A 145 -4.46 -10.02 -22.00
N VAL A 146 -5.46 -9.33 -22.55
CA VAL A 146 -6.01 -8.07 -22.05
C VAL A 146 -7.47 -8.24 -21.71
N GLN A 147 -7.86 -7.90 -20.48
CA GLN A 147 -9.27 -7.87 -20.12
C GLN A 147 -9.93 -6.59 -20.67
N ILE A 148 -11.00 -6.74 -21.45
CA ILE A 148 -11.80 -5.65 -22.01
C ILE A 148 -13.28 -5.92 -21.67
N GLY A 149 -13.77 -5.33 -20.58
CA GLY A 149 -15.10 -5.67 -20.06
C GLY A 149 -15.17 -7.14 -19.65
N LYS A 150 -16.13 -7.89 -20.18
CA LYS A 150 -16.22 -9.36 -20.02
C LYS A 150 -15.32 -10.14 -20.97
N PHE A 151 -14.76 -9.50 -22.00
CA PHE A 151 -13.92 -10.17 -22.98
C PHE A 151 -12.48 -10.29 -22.48
N GLN A 152 -11.86 -11.43 -22.77
CA GLN A 152 -10.42 -11.63 -22.73
C GLN A 152 -9.88 -11.53 -24.16
N PHE A 153 -9.06 -10.52 -24.41
CA PHE A 153 -8.47 -10.26 -25.71
C PHE A 153 -7.04 -10.81 -25.79
N ASP A 154 -6.80 -11.77 -26.67
CA ASP A 154 -5.47 -12.27 -27.01
C ASP A 154 -4.86 -11.45 -28.16
N LYS A 155 -3.84 -10.66 -27.83
CA LYS A 155 -3.09 -9.82 -28.77
C LYS A 155 -2.37 -10.63 -29.85
N LEU A 156 -1.82 -11.80 -29.52
CA LEU A 156 -1.01 -12.60 -30.44
C LEU A 156 -1.90 -13.30 -31.46
N ASN A 157 -2.99 -13.89 -30.97
CA ASN A 157 -3.91 -14.64 -31.82
C ASN A 157 -5.02 -13.76 -32.41
N THR A 158 -5.10 -12.48 -32.03
CA THR A 158 -6.17 -11.54 -32.43
C THR A 158 -7.56 -12.09 -32.13
N LYS A 159 -7.75 -12.72 -30.96
CA LYS A 159 -8.99 -13.38 -30.56
C LYS A 159 -9.63 -12.68 -29.36
N LEU A 160 -10.94 -12.51 -29.41
CA LEU A 160 -11.77 -12.08 -28.29
C LEU A 160 -12.54 -13.28 -27.74
N GLU A 161 -12.35 -13.57 -26.47
CA GLU A 161 -13.01 -14.68 -25.78
C GLU A 161 -13.94 -14.15 -24.70
N ASN A 162 -15.18 -14.65 -24.65
CA ASN A 162 -16.15 -14.35 -23.61
C ASN A 162 -16.78 -15.66 -23.12
N GLY A 163 -16.19 -16.25 -22.08
CA GLY A 163 -16.61 -17.55 -21.57
C GLY A 163 -16.38 -18.67 -22.57
N LYS A 164 -17.44 -19.14 -23.25
CA LYS A 164 -17.38 -20.21 -24.26
C LYS A 164 -17.35 -19.69 -25.70
N ASP A 165 -17.66 -18.41 -25.90
CA ASP A 165 -17.71 -17.81 -27.22
C ASP A 165 -16.34 -17.20 -27.56
N SER A 166 -15.84 -17.50 -28.77
CA SER A 166 -14.58 -16.93 -29.28
C SER A 166 -14.85 -16.28 -30.63
N VAL A 167 -14.35 -15.06 -30.81
CA VAL A 167 -14.51 -14.26 -32.02
C VAL A 167 -13.15 -13.78 -32.51
N GLU A 168 -12.82 -14.10 -33.75
CA GLU A 168 -11.59 -13.63 -34.39
C GLU A 168 -11.71 -12.18 -34.86
N LEU A 169 -10.66 -11.40 -34.64
CA LEU A 169 -10.47 -10.06 -35.16
C LEU A 169 -9.48 -10.09 -36.32
N SER A 170 -9.74 -9.29 -37.36
CA SER A 170 -8.68 -8.97 -38.32
C SER A 170 -7.61 -8.09 -37.65
N GLY A 171 -6.38 -8.08 -38.18
CA GLY A 171 -5.28 -7.30 -37.60
C GLY A 171 -5.63 -5.82 -37.37
N LYS A 172 -6.35 -5.18 -38.31
CA LYS A 172 -6.80 -3.79 -38.15
C LYS A 172 -7.92 -3.59 -37.13
N GLU A 173 -8.82 -4.58 -36.98
CA GLU A 173 -9.81 -4.55 -35.89
C GLU A 173 -9.14 -4.68 -34.53
N ALA A 174 -8.14 -5.57 -34.41
CA ALA A 174 -7.35 -5.76 -33.21
C ALA A 174 -6.57 -4.49 -32.82
N GLU A 175 -5.85 -3.88 -33.76
CA GLU A 175 -5.13 -2.62 -33.55
C GLU A 175 -6.08 -1.49 -33.12
N LEU A 176 -7.22 -1.36 -33.80
CA LEU A 176 -8.23 -0.34 -33.47
C LEU A 176 -8.82 -0.54 -32.07
N LEU A 177 -9.16 -1.80 -31.73
CA LEU A 177 -9.70 -2.13 -30.41
C LEU A 177 -8.67 -1.84 -29.31
N LEU A 178 -7.41 -2.22 -29.52
CA LEU A 178 -6.32 -1.93 -28.57
C LEU A 178 -6.12 -0.42 -28.39
N LEU A 179 -6.18 0.36 -29.46
CA LEU A 179 -6.05 1.81 -29.39
C LEU A 179 -7.19 2.42 -28.58
N LEU A 180 -8.44 2.05 -28.88
CA LEU A 180 -9.62 2.49 -28.13
C LEU A 180 -9.59 2.03 -26.67
N HIS A 181 -9.03 0.84 -26.40
CA HIS A 181 -8.90 0.29 -25.06
C HIS A 181 -7.82 1.00 -24.23
N LYS A 182 -6.73 1.43 -24.87
CA LYS A 182 -5.67 2.18 -24.18
C LYS A 182 -6.20 3.47 -23.54
N ASP A 183 -7.12 4.12 -24.23
CA ASP A 183 -7.75 5.38 -23.82
C ASP A 183 -9.24 5.16 -23.48
N VAL A 184 -9.55 4.12 -22.69
CA VAL A 184 -10.91 3.82 -22.21
C VAL A 184 -11.52 5.05 -21.55
N ASN A 185 -12.80 5.27 -21.84
CA ASN A 185 -13.59 6.40 -21.38
C ASN A 185 -13.09 7.77 -21.88
N GLN A 186 -12.14 7.83 -22.79
CA GLN A 186 -11.70 9.07 -23.44
C GLN A 186 -12.13 9.11 -24.91
N THR A 187 -12.30 10.32 -25.44
CA THR A 187 -12.68 10.53 -26.84
C THR A 187 -11.43 10.65 -27.69
N LEU A 188 -11.23 9.70 -28.61
CA LEU A 188 -10.18 9.75 -29.61
C LEU A 188 -10.68 10.39 -30.90
N LYS A 189 -9.92 11.37 -31.41
CA LYS A 189 -10.22 12.07 -32.66
C LYS A 189 -10.13 11.13 -33.87
N LYS A 190 -10.99 11.32 -34.88
CA LYS A 190 -10.98 10.46 -36.09
C LYS A 190 -9.63 10.46 -36.78
N GLU A 191 -9.03 11.63 -36.94
CA GLU A 191 -7.75 11.84 -37.62
C GLU A 191 -6.62 11.12 -36.87
N PHE A 192 -6.65 11.17 -35.53
CA PHE A 192 -5.68 10.46 -34.68
C PHE A 192 -5.81 8.94 -34.82
N ILE A 193 -7.04 8.40 -34.80
CA ILE A 193 -7.28 6.97 -34.97
C ILE A 193 -6.79 6.50 -36.35
N LEU A 194 -7.14 7.25 -37.40
CA LEU A 194 -6.73 6.96 -38.77
C LEU A 194 -5.20 6.94 -38.89
N GLN A 195 -4.53 7.97 -38.36
CA GLN A 195 -3.07 8.05 -38.38
C GLN A 195 -2.42 6.89 -37.61
N LYS A 196 -2.94 6.51 -36.45
CA LYS A 196 -2.33 5.46 -35.63
C LYS A 196 -2.52 4.05 -36.18
N VAL A 197 -3.68 3.75 -36.76
CA VAL A 197 -4.01 2.39 -37.23
C VAL A 197 -3.70 2.22 -38.73
N TRP A 198 -3.86 3.26 -39.55
CA TRP A 198 -3.63 3.18 -41.00
C TRP A 198 -2.40 3.96 -41.50
N GLY A 199 -1.82 4.87 -40.69
CA GLY A 199 -0.67 5.69 -41.08
C GLY A 199 -1.02 6.75 -42.11
N ASP A 200 -0.03 7.15 -42.90
CA ASP A 200 -0.16 8.19 -43.96
C ASP A 200 -0.83 7.67 -45.24
N LYS A 201 -1.60 6.58 -45.15
CA LYS A 201 -2.27 5.96 -46.31
C LYS A 201 -3.54 6.72 -46.72
N GLY A 202 -3.41 8.00 -47.10
CA GLY A 202 -4.33 8.78 -47.94
C GLY A 202 -5.80 8.95 -47.51
N ASP A 203 -6.45 9.94 -48.13
CA ASP A 203 -7.82 10.41 -47.83
C ASP A 203 -8.96 9.39 -48.04
N TYR A 204 -8.67 8.18 -48.53
CA TYR A 204 -9.68 7.17 -48.85
C TYR A 204 -10.15 6.33 -47.63
N VAL A 205 -9.57 6.54 -46.45
CA VAL A 205 -9.74 5.66 -45.27
C VAL A 205 -10.84 6.15 -44.30
N GLY A 206 -11.39 7.35 -44.48
CA GLY A 206 -12.44 7.88 -43.60
C GLY A 206 -13.70 7.00 -43.53
N ARG A 207 -14.21 6.54 -44.68
CA ARG A 207 -15.33 5.58 -44.75
C ARG A 207 -14.96 4.20 -44.23
N THR A 208 -13.67 3.86 -44.29
CA THR A 208 -13.16 2.59 -43.78
C THR A 208 -13.25 2.54 -42.26
N LEU A 209 -12.88 3.60 -41.53
CA LEU A 209 -12.97 3.62 -40.07
C LEU A 209 -14.39 3.33 -39.55
N ASP A 210 -15.40 3.98 -40.10
CA ASP A 210 -16.79 3.81 -39.66
C ASP A 210 -17.30 2.36 -39.88
N VAL A 211 -16.83 1.68 -40.95
CA VAL A 211 -17.10 0.25 -41.21
C VAL A 211 -16.43 -0.63 -40.15
N PHE A 212 -15.17 -0.36 -39.81
CA PHE A 212 -14.44 -1.10 -38.77
C PHE A 212 -15.08 -0.93 -37.39
N ILE A 213 -15.51 0.29 -37.04
CA ILE A 213 -16.25 0.56 -35.80
C ILE A 213 -17.58 -0.23 -35.78
N SER A 214 -18.29 -0.28 -36.90
CA SER A 214 -19.55 -1.02 -37.02
C SER A 214 -19.35 -2.53 -36.84
N LYS A 215 -18.27 -3.09 -37.40
CA LYS A 215 -17.89 -4.50 -37.20
C LYS A 215 -17.52 -4.78 -35.75
N LEU A 216 -16.67 -3.96 -35.13
CA LEU A 216 -16.29 -4.11 -33.73
C LEU A 216 -17.50 -4.05 -32.80
N ARG A 217 -18.45 -3.14 -33.02
CA ARG A 217 -19.69 -3.06 -32.23
C ARG A 217 -20.48 -4.37 -32.24
N LYS A 218 -20.63 -4.99 -33.41
CA LYS A 218 -21.31 -6.30 -33.52
C LYS A 218 -20.55 -7.39 -32.75
N LYS A 219 -19.21 -7.42 -32.87
CA LYS A 219 -18.39 -8.41 -32.18
C LYS A 219 -18.39 -8.24 -30.65
N LEU A 220 -18.60 -7.03 -30.15
CA LEU A 220 -18.65 -6.69 -28.73
C LEU A 220 -20.07 -6.68 -28.14
N GLU A 221 -21.10 -6.98 -28.94
CA GLU A 221 -22.51 -6.80 -28.55
C GLU A 221 -22.96 -7.67 -27.38
N SER A 222 -22.26 -8.78 -27.13
CA SER A 222 -22.55 -9.70 -26.02
C SER A 222 -22.24 -9.11 -24.64
N ASP A 223 -21.46 -8.02 -24.56
CA ASP A 223 -21.25 -7.27 -23.32
C ASP A 223 -21.99 -5.92 -23.34
N GLN A 224 -23.14 -5.88 -22.67
CA GLN A 224 -23.97 -4.67 -22.57
C GLN A 224 -23.28 -3.49 -21.88
N ASN A 225 -22.23 -3.76 -21.10
CA ASN A 225 -21.45 -2.75 -20.38
C ASN A 225 -20.30 -2.17 -21.21
N LEU A 226 -19.99 -2.76 -22.36
CA LEU A 226 -18.92 -2.34 -23.25
C LEU A 226 -19.49 -1.76 -24.55
N LYS A 227 -19.33 -0.46 -24.77
CA LYS A 227 -19.90 0.21 -25.95
C LYS A 227 -18.91 1.17 -26.59
N ILE A 228 -18.81 1.11 -27.91
CA ILE A 228 -18.11 2.15 -28.70
C ILE A 228 -19.13 3.23 -29.06
N VAL A 229 -18.96 4.44 -28.54
CA VAL A 229 -19.85 5.60 -28.76
C VAL A 229 -19.25 6.54 -29.81
N ASN A 230 -20.09 7.07 -30.69
CA ASN A 230 -19.70 8.13 -31.63
C ASN A 230 -19.94 9.50 -30.98
N ILE A 231 -18.90 10.32 -30.94
CA ILE A 231 -18.95 11.71 -30.50
C ILE A 231 -18.99 12.58 -31.75
N ARG A 232 -20.18 13.14 -32.03
CA ARG A 232 -20.47 13.88 -33.27
C ARG A 232 -19.46 15.00 -33.48
N GLY A 233 -18.82 15.02 -34.66
CA GLY A 233 -17.83 16.03 -35.04
C GLY A 233 -16.44 15.86 -34.40
N VAL A 234 -16.22 14.85 -33.55
CA VAL A 234 -14.94 14.66 -32.85
C VAL A 234 -14.34 13.29 -33.17
N GLY A 235 -15.06 12.20 -32.92
CA GLY A 235 -14.53 10.85 -33.11
C GLY A 235 -15.22 9.79 -32.28
N TYR A 236 -14.44 8.87 -31.73
CA TYR A 236 -14.95 7.65 -31.09
C TYR A 236 -14.43 7.50 -29.66
N LYS A 237 -15.26 6.91 -28.80
CA LYS A 237 -14.94 6.64 -27.39
C LYS A 237 -15.37 5.23 -27.04
N LEU A 238 -14.48 4.44 -26.45
CA LEU A 238 -14.85 3.18 -25.81
C LEU A 238 -15.33 3.48 -24.40
N VAL A 239 -16.54 3.05 -24.07
CA VAL A 239 -17.17 3.22 -22.76
C VAL A 239 -17.27 1.85 -22.10
N VAL A 240 -16.75 1.76 -20.89
CA VAL A 240 -16.91 0.60 -20.01
C VAL A 240 -17.72 1.07 -18.81
N ASN A 241 -19.00 0.68 -18.77
CA ASN A 241 -19.88 0.94 -17.63
C ASN A 241 -19.65 -0.14 -16.58
N VAL A 242 -18.83 0.16 -15.57
CA VAL A 242 -18.70 -0.70 -14.40
C VAL A 242 -19.93 -0.47 -13.53
N GLY A 243 -21.01 -1.19 -13.81
CA GLY A 243 -22.18 -1.23 -12.93
C GLY A 243 -21.83 -1.96 -11.63
N ASP A 244 -21.87 -1.21 -10.52
CA ASP A 244 -22.02 -1.61 -9.11
C ASP A 244 -21.38 -2.94 -8.67
N ARG A 245 -20.14 -2.85 -8.19
CA ARG A 245 -19.67 -3.67 -7.05
C ARG A 245 -19.87 -2.89 -5.75
N LEU A 246 -21.10 -2.47 -5.44
CA LEU A 246 -21.48 -2.07 -4.09
C LEU A 246 -22.97 -2.42 -3.87
N SER A 247 -23.19 -3.62 -3.34
CA SER A 247 -24.32 -3.96 -2.47
C SER A 247 -24.03 -5.31 -1.82
#